data_AF-A0A0F9AVR8-F1
#
_entry.id   AF-A0A0F9AVR8-F1
#
_cell.length_a   1.000
_cell.length_b   1.000
_cell.length_c   1.000
_cell.angle_alpha   90.00
_cell.angle_beta   90.00
_cell.angle_gamma   90.00
#
_symmetry.space_group_name_H-M   'P 1'
#
loop_
_entity.id
_entity.type
_entity.pdbx_description
1 polymer ?
#
loop_
_entity_poly.entity_id
_entity_poly.type
_entity_poly.pdbx_seq_one_letter_code
_entity_poly.pdbx_strand_id
1 'polypeptide(L)'
;QISRGAKTNLSPEDIGDLLLDTIEGKKVAFKATAKAAYARVDKLSKGVKVSLVPLKDFAKKAMRTATIRKGIGSTQAGDTLLKKVLELDDLVTFKQAQSLRSALLDERSAMAITRDKAIGLSKQFIRLTDDAMESGGKSLLPIQAGKTNEAVNAWRIANKFYREGQEKFNKKIIKSLTKTLAENPEVAVRKIFRPQASRQIKVIKDLVDKSTWQQLKTANLEHIIRESADADGIVLGKTFLSKLNKLGDDTVKMIYNPQELASIRSIGKMGEILQKPTGGSGGMVIQLMQAGAAMNLLTGGIPQLTRESAAVLIAPPVLSRMIANPTFSKWLGAGFRMPSSSPAAAALVARILKAKVKIEREMKAEKQDIKGTQQQRPFGRHF
;
A
#
# COMPACT_ATOMS: atom_id res chain seq x y z
N GLN A 1 3.19 16.90 -17.32
CA GLN A 1 1.86 16.24 -17.43
C GLN A 1 2.00 15.05 -18.35
N ILE A 2 2.15 13.83 -17.81
CA ILE A 2 1.88 12.60 -18.54
C ILE A 2 0.76 11.94 -17.74
N SER A 3 -0.48 12.24 -18.12
CA SER A 3 -1.64 11.48 -17.65
C SER A 3 -1.53 10.11 -18.32
N ARG A 4 -0.80 9.17 -17.70
CA ARG A 4 -0.88 7.76 -18.07
C ARG A 4 -2.35 7.38 -17.91
N GLY A 5 -3.04 7.12 -19.02
CA GLY A 5 -4.37 6.50 -18.99
C GLY A 5 -4.28 5.33 -18.03
N ALA A 6 -5.04 5.39 -16.93
CA ALA A 6 -4.97 4.39 -15.89
C ALA A 6 -5.39 3.06 -16.51
N LYS A 7 -4.41 2.18 -16.78
CA LYS A 7 -4.67 0.81 -17.22
C LYS A 7 -5.60 0.17 -16.19
N THR A 8 -6.84 -0.07 -16.57
CA THR A 8 -7.89 -0.51 -15.66
C THR A 8 -7.83 -2.03 -15.39
N ASN A 9 -6.92 -2.76 -16.05
CA ASN A 9 -6.58 -4.16 -15.77
C ASN A 9 -5.06 -4.31 -15.60
N LEU A 10 -4.60 -4.12 -14.37
CA LEU A 10 -3.26 -4.53 -14.00
C LEU A 10 -3.29 -6.00 -13.57
N SER A 11 -2.33 -6.79 -14.07
CA SER A 11 -2.11 -8.13 -13.54
C SER A 11 -1.71 -8.07 -12.06
N PRO A 12 -1.79 -9.18 -11.29
CA PRO A 12 -1.30 -9.19 -9.91
C PRO A 12 0.16 -8.71 -9.78
N GLU A 13 1.00 -9.04 -10.75
CA GLU A 13 2.38 -8.57 -10.88
C GLU A 13 2.43 -7.05 -11.11
N ASP A 14 1.71 -6.53 -12.12
CA ASP A 14 1.65 -5.08 -12.39
C ASP A 14 1.15 -4.28 -11.17
N ILE A 15 0.25 -4.84 -10.35
CA ILE A 15 -0.23 -4.21 -9.11
C ILE A 15 0.85 -4.23 -8.03
N GLY A 16 1.61 -5.32 -7.94
CA GLY A 16 2.77 -5.42 -7.07
C GLY A 16 3.83 -4.37 -7.43
N ASP A 17 4.13 -4.23 -8.72
CA ASP A 17 5.06 -3.24 -9.26
C ASP A 17 4.55 -1.81 -9.02
N LEU A 18 3.28 -1.54 -9.34
CA LEU A 18 2.67 -0.23 -9.07
C LEU A 18 2.77 0.15 -7.59
N LEU A 19 2.54 -0.82 -6.70
CA LEU A 19 2.65 -0.60 -5.27
C LEU A 19 4.10 -0.34 -4.86
N LEU A 20 5.06 -1.12 -5.39
CA LEU A 20 6.48 -0.93 -5.13
C LEU A 20 6.93 0.47 -5.59
N ASP A 21 6.64 0.83 -6.84
CA ASP A 21 6.90 2.15 -7.43
C ASP A 21 6.29 3.28 -6.60
N THR A 22 5.06 3.09 -6.12
CA THR A 22 4.39 4.09 -5.27
C THR A 22 5.12 4.27 -3.94
N ILE A 23 5.55 3.17 -3.31
CA ILE A 23 6.29 3.22 -2.05
C ILE A 23 7.66 3.86 -2.26
N GLU A 24 8.38 3.48 -3.32
CA GLU A 24 9.71 4.00 -3.63
C GLU A 24 9.66 5.46 -4.07
N GLY A 25 8.74 5.83 -4.95
CA GLY A 25 8.50 7.22 -5.35
C GLY A 25 8.20 8.12 -4.15
N LYS A 26 7.36 7.66 -3.21
CA LYS A 26 7.10 8.40 -1.96
C LYS A 26 8.32 8.48 -1.05
N LYS A 27 9.16 7.44 -0.98
CA LYS A 27 10.45 7.49 -0.25
C LYS A 27 11.41 8.50 -0.88
N VAL A 28 11.52 8.53 -2.21
CA VAL A 28 12.37 9.47 -2.96
C VAL A 28 11.88 10.90 -2.73
N ALA A 29 10.59 11.16 -2.89
CA ALA A 29 10.00 12.47 -2.62
C ALA A 29 10.22 12.92 -1.16
N PHE A 30 10.03 12.02 -0.20
CA PHE A 30 10.32 12.28 1.22
C PHE A 30 11.79 12.66 1.44
N LYS A 31 12.74 11.91 0.88
CA LYS A 31 14.17 12.21 0.98
C LYS A 31 14.52 13.55 0.34
N ALA A 32 13.93 13.89 -0.81
CA ALA A 32 14.14 15.16 -1.48
C ALA A 32 13.64 16.34 -0.62
N THR A 33 12.43 16.23 -0.05
CA THR A 33 11.88 17.26 0.85
C THR A 33 12.71 17.39 2.12
N ALA A 34 13.15 16.28 2.72
CA ALA A 34 14.03 16.30 3.88
C ALA A 34 15.37 17.00 3.56
N LYS A 35 15.99 16.66 2.41
CA LYS A 35 17.22 17.32 1.95
C LYS A 35 17.03 18.82 1.78
N ALA A 36 15.92 19.26 1.18
CA ALA A 36 15.60 20.67 1.04
C ALA A 36 15.41 21.37 2.39
N ALA A 37 14.73 20.72 3.34
CA ALA A 37 14.55 21.24 4.70
C ALA A 37 15.89 21.41 5.43
N TYR A 38 16.79 20.43 5.33
CA TYR A 38 18.12 20.52 5.92
C TYR A 38 19.04 21.52 5.20
N ALA A 39 18.93 21.67 3.87
CA ALA A 39 19.66 22.70 3.14
C ALA A 39 19.28 24.12 3.62
N ARG A 40 18.01 24.33 4.01
CA ARG A 40 17.58 25.57 4.67
C ARG A 40 18.24 25.76 6.03
N VAL A 41 18.35 24.70 6.84
CA VAL A 41 19.08 24.74 8.13
C VAL A 41 20.53 25.13 7.89
N ASP A 42 21.20 24.52 6.92
CA ASP A 42 22.61 24.83 6.58
C ASP A 42 22.78 26.31 6.17
N LYS A 43 21.85 26.85 5.37
CA LYS A 43 21.85 28.27 4.98
C LYS A 43 21.71 29.21 6.18
N LEU A 44 20.80 28.89 7.10
CA LEU A 44 20.54 29.69 8.30
C LEU A 44 21.62 29.55 9.37
N SER A 45 22.34 28.42 9.37
CA SER A 45 23.38 28.09 10.35
C SER A 45 24.81 28.33 9.82
N LYS A 46 24.98 29.15 8.79
CA LYS A 46 26.32 29.47 8.25
C LYS A 46 27.17 30.16 9.33
N GLY A 47 28.34 29.58 9.61
CA GLY A 47 29.27 30.08 10.65
C GLY A 47 29.03 29.51 12.04
N VAL A 48 27.90 28.82 12.26
CA VAL A 48 27.61 28.20 13.56
C VAL A 48 28.45 26.95 13.75
N LYS A 49 29.07 26.84 14.92
CA LYS A 49 29.85 25.66 15.34
C LYS A 49 29.05 24.84 16.33
N VAL A 50 29.07 23.52 16.15
CA VAL A 50 28.46 22.51 16.99
C VAL A 50 29.57 21.81 17.76
N SER A 51 29.50 21.82 19.08
CA SER A 51 30.47 21.14 19.93
C SER A 51 30.17 19.65 20.02
N LEU A 52 31.11 18.82 19.57
CA LEU A 52 31.06 17.36 19.69
C LEU A 52 31.75 16.84 20.96
N VAL A 53 32.22 17.71 21.85
CA VAL A 53 32.92 17.31 23.09
C VAL A 53 32.09 16.31 23.92
N PRO A 54 30.80 16.54 24.21
CA PRO A 54 30.00 15.57 24.98
C PRO A 54 29.89 14.20 24.29
N LEU A 55 29.85 14.21 22.95
CA LEU A 55 29.79 13.01 22.13
C LEU A 55 31.11 12.23 22.19
N LYS A 56 32.24 12.92 22.09
CA LYS A 56 33.59 12.34 22.17
C LYS A 56 33.88 11.80 23.56
N ASP A 57 33.46 12.49 24.61
CA ASP A 57 33.61 12.01 25.99
C ASP A 57 32.80 10.75 26.24
N PHE A 58 31.56 10.69 25.72
CA PHE A 58 30.77 9.47 25.73
C PHE A 58 31.47 8.34 24.95
N ALA A 59 32.02 8.62 23.76
CA ALA A 59 32.77 7.64 22.97
C ALA A 59 34.00 7.10 23.70
N LYS A 60 34.80 7.96 24.36
CA LYS A 60 35.96 7.53 25.18
C LYS A 60 35.52 6.60 26.31
N LYS A 61 34.45 6.94 27.03
CA LYS A 61 33.91 6.11 28.12
C LYS A 61 33.39 4.76 27.61
N ALA A 62 32.69 4.76 26.49
CA ALA A 62 32.21 3.55 25.84
C ALA A 62 33.38 2.67 25.39
N MET A 63 34.41 3.23 24.73
CA MET A 63 35.60 2.48 24.32
C MET A 63 36.34 1.85 25.50
N ARG A 64 36.57 2.58 26.60
CA ARG A 64 37.20 2.00 27.80
C ARG A 64 36.42 0.81 28.34
N THR A 65 35.09 0.94 28.38
CA THR A 65 34.20 -0.15 28.81
C THR A 65 34.26 -1.35 27.85
N ALA A 66 34.42 -1.12 26.54
CA ALA A 66 34.62 -2.19 25.55
C ALA A 66 35.93 -2.91 25.72
N THR A 67 37.03 -2.20 25.91
CA THR A 67 38.34 -2.81 26.14
C THR A 67 38.35 -3.68 27.39
N ILE A 68 37.74 -3.21 28.49
CA ILE A 68 37.64 -3.97 29.74
C ILE A 68 36.78 -5.23 29.57
N ARG A 69 35.68 -5.15 28.83
CA ARG A 69 34.73 -6.27 28.65
C ARG A 69 35.11 -7.25 27.53
N LYS A 70 36.29 -7.11 26.92
CA LYS A 70 36.67 -7.83 25.68
C LYS A 70 35.61 -7.71 24.58
N GLY A 71 35.04 -6.50 24.44
CA GLY A 71 34.03 -6.12 23.46
C GLY A 71 32.70 -5.69 24.10
N ILE A 72 32.22 -4.47 23.81
CA ILE A 72 30.79 -4.16 24.01
C ILE A 72 30.06 -4.80 22.85
N GLY A 73 29.61 -6.04 23.00
CA GLY A 73 28.81 -6.68 21.96
C GLY A 73 29.49 -6.71 20.58
N SER A 74 30.80 -6.94 20.54
CA SER A 74 31.60 -7.48 19.42
C SER A 74 31.01 -7.38 18.01
N THR A 75 30.67 -6.19 17.54
CA THR A 75 30.44 -5.97 16.11
C THR A 75 31.41 -4.90 15.63
N GLN A 76 32.08 -5.19 14.51
CA GLN A 76 32.99 -4.27 13.84
C GLN A 76 32.34 -2.90 13.60
N ALA A 77 31.01 -2.86 13.47
CA ALA A 77 30.19 -1.66 13.35
C ALA A 77 30.30 -0.72 14.57
N GLY A 78 30.17 -1.25 15.80
CA GLY A 78 30.21 -0.44 17.03
C GLY A 78 31.57 0.24 17.24
N ASP A 79 32.66 -0.51 17.08
CA ASP A 79 34.02 0.01 17.24
C ASP A 79 34.38 1.00 16.12
N THR A 80 33.96 0.71 14.89
CA THR A 80 34.14 1.63 13.75
C THR A 80 33.42 2.95 13.99
N LEU A 81 32.22 2.90 14.56
CA LEU A 81 31.45 4.10 14.89
C LEU A 81 32.15 4.95 15.96
N LEU A 82 32.65 4.31 17.03
CA LEU A 82 33.36 4.99 18.11
C LEU A 82 34.63 5.69 17.60
N LYS A 83 35.43 5.00 16.78
CA LYS A 83 36.64 5.57 16.18
C LYS A 83 36.33 6.77 15.29
N LYS A 84 35.34 6.64 14.39
CA LYS A 84 34.90 7.74 13.52
C LYS A 84 34.47 8.98 14.31
N VAL A 85 33.76 8.82 15.43
CA VAL A 85 33.37 9.95 16.28
C VAL A 85 34.59 10.62 16.92
N LEU A 86 35.59 9.85 17.33
CA LEU A 86 36.80 10.37 17.98
C LEU A 86 37.75 11.10 17.01
N GLU A 87 37.75 10.70 15.73
CA GLU A 87 38.52 11.32 14.65
C GLU A 87 37.98 12.69 14.21
N LEU A 88 36.73 13.02 14.55
CA LEU A 88 36.15 14.32 14.23
C LEU A 88 36.70 15.43 15.12
N ASP A 89 36.75 16.65 14.57
CA ASP A 89 37.05 17.85 15.33
C ASP A 89 36.05 18.08 16.46
N ASP A 90 36.49 18.73 17.54
CA ASP A 90 35.63 19.08 18.68
C ASP A 90 34.55 20.10 18.29
N LEU A 91 34.82 20.93 17.27
CA LEU A 91 33.90 21.95 16.76
C LEU A 91 33.66 21.74 15.27
N VAL A 92 32.45 21.31 14.93
CA VAL A 92 32.07 21.04 13.53
C VAL A 92 30.99 22.01 13.05
N THR A 93 30.78 22.10 11.75
CA THR A 93 29.63 22.81 11.18
C THR A 93 28.32 22.04 11.41
N PHE A 94 27.18 22.72 11.36
CA PHE A 94 25.85 22.08 11.39
C PHE A 94 25.70 20.98 10.34
N LYS A 95 26.19 21.23 9.12
CA LYS A 95 26.18 20.25 8.03
C LYS A 95 26.96 18.99 8.37
N GLN A 96 28.14 19.12 8.97
CA GLN A 96 28.95 17.98 9.43
C GLN A 96 28.25 17.22 10.57
N ALA A 97 27.70 17.93 11.56
CA ALA A 97 26.94 17.30 12.64
C ALA A 97 25.70 16.54 12.12
N GLN A 98 24.97 17.11 11.16
CA GLN A 98 23.84 16.46 10.51
C GLN A 98 24.27 15.23 9.69
N SER A 99 25.42 15.29 9.02
CA SER A 99 25.97 14.17 8.27
C SER A 99 26.35 13.02 9.22
N LEU A 100 27.00 13.34 10.33
CA LEU A 100 27.30 12.38 11.40
C LEU A 100 26.02 11.74 11.95
N ARG A 101 25.01 12.56 12.27
CA ARG A 101 23.70 12.09 12.73
C ARG A 101 23.03 11.15 11.73
N SER A 102 23.09 11.47 10.45
CA SER A 102 22.50 10.65 9.38
C SER A 102 23.21 9.31 9.28
N ALA A 103 24.55 9.30 9.30
CA ALA A 103 25.34 8.07 9.33
C ALA A 103 25.03 7.20 10.56
N LEU A 104 24.87 7.82 11.74
CA LEU A 104 24.47 7.13 12.97
C LEU A 104 23.08 6.47 12.85
N LEU A 105 22.13 7.12 12.20
CA LEU A 105 20.78 6.59 11.96
C LEU A 105 20.77 5.43 10.97
N ASP A 106 21.60 5.49 9.94
CA ASP A 106 21.75 4.42 8.96
C ASP A 106 22.41 3.19 9.60
N GLU A 107 23.50 3.38 10.35
CA GLU A 107 24.17 2.33 11.12
C GLU A 107 23.20 1.68 12.12
N ARG A 108 22.42 2.49 12.85
CA ARG A 108 21.37 1.98 13.76
C ARG A 108 20.37 1.11 13.03
N SER A 109 19.98 1.52 11.83
CA SER A 109 18.98 0.81 11.03
C SER A 109 19.52 -0.54 10.53
N ALA A 110 20.82 -0.62 10.21
CA ALA A 110 21.51 -1.87 9.90
C ALA A 110 21.59 -2.79 11.13
N MET A 111 22.06 -2.25 12.28
CA MET A 111 22.15 -2.97 13.55
C MET A 111 20.79 -3.52 14.05
N ALA A 112 19.70 -2.81 13.79
CA ALA A 112 18.35 -3.28 14.15
C ALA A 112 17.94 -4.58 13.43
N ILE A 113 18.51 -4.85 12.26
CA ILE A 113 18.25 -6.09 11.50
C ILE A 113 18.96 -7.27 12.18
N THR A 114 20.20 -7.06 12.62
CA THR A 114 21.05 -8.07 13.27
C THR A 114 20.80 -8.22 14.77
N ARG A 115 19.93 -7.38 15.36
CA ARG A 115 19.65 -7.31 16.81
C ARG A 115 20.91 -7.05 17.63
N ASP A 116 21.76 -6.17 17.11
CA ASP A 116 23.03 -5.82 17.73
C ASP A 116 22.85 -5.18 19.11
N LYS A 117 23.71 -5.54 20.08
CA LYS A 117 23.74 -4.91 21.41
C LYS A 117 24.19 -3.44 21.34
N ALA A 118 24.92 -3.05 20.29
CA ALA A 118 25.36 -1.68 20.05
C ALA A 118 24.23 -0.70 19.66
N ILE A 119 23.00 -1.18 19.41
CA ILE A 119 21.83 -0.31 19.17
C ILE A 119 21.64 0.72 20.30
N GLY A 120 21.90 0.33 21.56
CA GLY A 120 21.80 1.22 22.72
C GLY A 120 22.80 2.37 22.66
N LEU A 121 24.04 2.09 22.27
CA LEU A 121 25.08 3.10 22.08
C LEU A 121 24.72 4.06 20.97
N SER A 122 24.33 3.56 19.80
CA SER A 122 23.95 4.39 18.66
C SER A 122 22.79 5.33 18.99
N LYS A 123 21.78 4.89 19.74
CA LYS A 123 20.71 5.76 20.23
C LYS A 123 21.24 6.92 21.08
N GLN A 124 22.21 6.66 21.96
CA GLN A 124 22.81 7.72 22.76
C GLN A 124 23.67 8.67 21.93
N PHE A 125 24.44 8.16 20.96
CA PHE A 125 25.16 9.02 20.02
C PHE A 125 24.24 9.94 19.23
N ILE A 126 23.12 9.42 18.71
CA ILE A 126 22.12 10.23 18.00
C ILE A 126 21.57 11.32 18.91
N ARG A 127 21.20 10.96 20.16
CA ARG A 127 20.68 11.93 21.13
C ARG A 127 21.70 13.03 21.46
N LEU A 128 22.94 12.65 21.79
CA LEU A 128 24.00 13.61 22.09
C LEU A 128 24.32 14.51 20.88
N THR A 129 24.21 13.99 19.66
CA THR A 129 24.35 14.80 18.45
C THR A 129 23.18 15.76 18.29
N ASP A 130 21.95 15.33 18.55
CA ASP A 130 20.76 16.19 18.55
C ASP A 130 20.89 17.31 19.60
N ASP A 131 21.30 16.98 20.82
CA ASP A 131 21.51 17.93 21.92
C ASP A 131 22.63 18.93 21.60
N ALA A 132 23.72 18.47 20.98
CA ALA A 132 24.81 19.32 20.53
C ALA A 132 24.37 20.28 19.43
N MET A 133 23.61 19.81 18.43
CA MET A 133 23.06 20.66 17.37
C MET A 133 22.08 21.69 17.94
N GLU A 134 21.20 21.29 18.86
CA GLU A 134 20.29 22.23 19.52
C GLU A 134 21.05 23.28 20.34
N SER A 135 22.09 22.87 21.07
CA SER A 135 22.91 23.77 21.90
C SER A 135 23.73 24.73 21.06
N GLY A 136 24.39 24.25 20.00
CA GLY A 136 25.13 25.09 19.06
C GLY A 136 24.23 26.07 18.32
N GLY A 137 22.98 25.69 18.04
CA GLY A 137 21.98 26.60 17.51
C GLY A 137 21.53 27.66 18.51
N LYS A 138 21.51 27.38 19.82
CA LYS A 138 21.14 28.35 20.87
C LYS A 138 22.29 29.26 21.30
N SER A 139 23.55 28.82 21.24
CA SER A 139 24.69 29.56 21.79
C SER A 139 25.06 30.87 21.05
N LEU A 140 24.39 31.19 19.94
CA LEU A 140 24.55 32.44 19.20
C LEU A 140 23.55 33.55 19.58
N LEU A 141 22.88 33.40 20.72
CA LEU A 141 21.82 34.31 21.20
C LEU A 141 22.21 35.79 21.34
N PRO A 142 23.48 36.23 21.54
CA PRO A 142 23.74 37.66 21.66
C PRO A 142 23.99 38.42 20.34
N ILE A 143 24.47 37.77 19.26
CA ILE A 143 25.09 38.51 18.13
C ILE A 143 24.15 38.67 16.93
N GLN A 144 23.13 37.81 16.77
CA GLN A 144 22.13 37.88 15.68
C GLN A 144 20.76 37.32 16.10
N ALA A 145 20.19 37.86 17.18
CA ALA A 145 19.01 37.32 17.88
C ALA A 145 17.79 36.93 16.98
N GLY A 146 17.64 37.54 15.80
CA GLY A 146 16.61 37.15 14.82
C GLY A 146 16.91 35.86 14.05
N LYS A 147 18.11 35.74 13.44
CA LYS A 147 18.45 34.63 12.51
C LYS A 147 18.76 33.32 13.24
N THR A 148 19.29 33.39 14.45
CA THR A 148 19.68 32.23 15.27
C THR A 148 18.46 31.38 15.68
N ASN A 149 17.37 32.03 16.10
CA ASN A 149 16.12 31.33 16.44
C ASN A 149 15.48 30.67 15.22
N GLU A 150 15.61 31.27 14.04
CA GLU A 150 15.12 30.69 12.79
C GLU A 150 15.86 29.39 12.42
N ALA A 151 17.19 29.31 12.63
CA ALA A 151 17.97 28.11 12.34
C ALA A 151 17.55 26.93 13.23
N VAL A 152 17.41 27.16 14.54
CA VAL A 152 16.94 26.13 15.50
C VAL A 152 15.52 25.69 15.18
N ASN A 153 14.63 26.61 14.88
CA ASN A 153 13.25 26.29 14.51
C ASN A 153 13.19 25.51 13.18
N ALA A 154 13.94 25.93 12.17
CA ALA A 154 14.05 25.19 10.91
C ALA A 154 14.59 23.77 11.14
N TRP A 155 15.60 23.61 12.01
CA TRP A 155 16.13 22.29 12.38
C TRP A 155 15.08 21.43 13.08
N ARG A 156 14.34 21.97 14.06
CA ARG A 156 13.26 21.25 14.75
C ARG A 156 12.17 20.78 13.77
N ILE A 157 11.78 21.65 12.83
CA ILE A 157 10.81 21.30 11.78
C ILE A 157 11.36 20.20 10.87
N ALA A 158 12.58 20.35 10.37
CA ALA A 158 13.23 19.35 9.52
C ALA A 158 13.37 18.00 10.24
N ASN A 159 13.78 18.02 11.51
CA ASN A 159 13.95 16.83 12.33
C ASN A 159 12.62 16.14 12.63
N LYS A 160 11.58 16.91 12.98
CA LYS A 160 10.22 16.38 13.17
C LYS A 160 9.70 15.72 11.89
N PHE A 161 9.80 16.41 10.75
CA PHE A 161 9.42 15.89 9.44
C PHE A 161 10.18 14.59 9.12
N TYR A 162 11.49 14.57 9.33
CA TYR A 162 12.31 13.39 9.06
C TYR A 162 11.93 12.21 9.95
N ARG A 163 11.72 12.44 11.25
CA ARG A 163 11.32 11.41 12.21
C ARG A 163 9.96 10.81 11.85
N GLU A 164 8.95 11.63 11.60
CA GLU A 164 7.61 11.19 11.23
C GLU A 164 7.61 10.41 9.91
N GLY A 165 8.35 10.89 8.92
CA GLY A 165 8.50 10.19 7.65
C GLY A 165 9.25 8.86 7.79
N GLN A 166 10.35 8.83 8.54
CA GLN A 166 11.06 7.58 8.85
C GLN A 166 10.15 6.60 9.57
N GLU A 167 9.39 7.02 10.58
CA GLU A 167 8.43 6.16 11.27
C GLU A 167 7.37 5.59 10.33
N LYS A 168 7.00 6.31 9.27
CA LYS A 168 6.05 5.84 8.25
C LYS A 168 6.67 4.75 7.36
N PHE A 169 7.89 4.96 6.85
CA PHE A 169 8.55 4.05 5.90
C PHE A 169 9.36 2.91 6.54
N ASN A 170 9.81 3.08 7.79
CA ASN A 170 10.65 2.12 8.53
C ASN A 170 9.82 1.07 9.29
N LYS A 171 8.47 1.10 9.18
CA LYS A 171 7.63 0.06 9.78
C LYS A 171 8.01 -1.30 9.20
N LYS A 172 8.16 -2.31 10.07
CA LYS A 172 8.51 -3.70 9.68
C LYS A 172 7.62 -4.21 8.54
N ILE A 173 6.33 -3.85 8.54
CA ILE A 173 5.40 -4.23 7.48
C ILE A 173 5.77 -3.62 6.12
N ILE A 174 6.16 -2.35 6.06
CA ILE A 174 6.53 -1.68 4.80
C ILE A 174 7.85 -2.23 4.28
N LYS A 175 8.83 -2.49 5.15
CA LYS A 175 10.08 -3.16 4.75
C LYS A 175 9.83 -4.55 4.20
N SER A 176 9.07 -5.37 4.95
CA SER A 176 8.74 -6.74 4.54
C SER A 176 7.95 -6.74 3.24
N LEU A 177 7.01 -5.82 3.06
CA LEU A 177 6.23 -5.67 1.85
C LEU A 177 7.11 -5.25 0.68
N THR A 178 7.91 -4.18 0.82
CA THR A 178 8.85 -3.72 -0.24
C THR A 178 9.76 -4.88 -0.70
N LYS A 179 10.35 -5.62 0.26
CA LYS A 179 11.18 -6.79 -0.06
C LYS A 179 10.39 -7.87 -0.82
N THR A 180 9.20 -8.21 -0.33
CA THR A 180 8.35 -9.22 -0.97
C THR A 180 7.96 -8.79 -2.39
N LEU A 181 7.63 -7.51 -2.59
CA LEU A 181 7.24 -6.98 -3.90
C LEU A 181 8.39 -6.99 -4.89
N ALA A 182 9.61 -6.69 -4.44
CA ALA A 182 10.80 -6.73 -5.29
C ALA A 182 11.15 -8.16 -5.74
N GLU A 183 10.81 -9.17 -4.94
CA GLU A 183 11.11 -10.58 -5.23
C GLU A 183 9.96 -11.29 -5.96
N ASN A 184 8.70 -11.00 -5.59
CA ASN A 184 7.48 -11.68 -6.05
C ASN A 184 6.31 -10.68 -6.03
N PRO A 185 6.18 -9.78 -7.02
CA PRO A 185 5.15 -8.74 -7.03
C PRO A 185 3.72 -9.32 -7.03
N GLU A 186 3.49 -10.50 -7.61
CA GLU A 186 2.19 -11.14 -7.72
C GLU A 186 1.59 -11.60 -6.38
N VAL A 187 2.40 -11.76 -5.33
CA VAL A 187 1.91 -12.09 -3.98
C VAL A 187 1.48 -10.86 -3.17
N ALA A 188 1.64 -9.65 -3.71
CA ALA A 188 1.35 -8.37 -3.06
C ALA A 188 0.01 -8.38 -2.32
N VAL A 189 -1.06 -8.66 -3.07
CA VAL A 189 -2.44 -8.61 -2.60
C VAL A 189 -2.64 -9.57 -1.43
N ARG A 190 -2.17 -10.82 -1.54
CA ARG A 190 -2.28 -11.83 -0.48
C ARG A 190 -1.46 -11.47 0.77
N LYS A 191 -0.36 -10.76 0.61
CA LYS A 191 0.45 -10.29 1.74
C LYS A 191 -0.26 -9.19 2.52
N ILE A 192 -0.97 -8.31 1.81
CA ILE A 192 -1.64 -7.13 2.35
C ILE A 192 -2.96 -7.53 3.02
N PHE A 193 -3.79 -8.29 2.32
CA PHE A 193 -5.16 -8.63 2.72
C PHE A 193 -5.19 -9.97 3.44
N ARG A 194 -4.68 -9.97 4.68
CA ARG A 194 -4.67 -11.16 5.55
C ARG A 194 -5.80 -11.13 6.58
N PRO A 195 -6.24 -12.30 7.07
CA PRO A 195 -7.13 -12.38 8.22
C PRO A 195 -6.63 -11.54 9.40
N GLN A 196 -7.54 -10.78 10.01
CA GLN A 196 -7.31 -9.98 11.21
C GLN A 196 -6.17 -8.95 11.08
N ALA A 197 -5.84 -8.51 9.86
CA ALA A 197 -4.71 -7.61 9.58
C ALA A 197 -5.11 -6.13 9.46
N SER A 198 -6.20 -5.70 10.12
CA SER A 198 -6.76 -4.33 10.02
C SER A 198 -5.72 -3.22 10.23
N ARG A 199 -4.81 -3.38 11.20
CA ARG A 199 -3.71 -2.42 11.46
C ARG A 199 -2.71 -2.33 10.30
N GLN A 200 -2.35 -3.46 9.69
CA GLN A 200 -1.39 -3.50 8.58
C GLN A 200 -2.01 -2.87 7.33
N ILE A 201 -3.28 -3.21 7.07
CA ILE A 201 -4.06 -2.66 5.97
C ILE A 201 -4.17 -1.14 6.10
N LYS A 202 -4.46 -0.62 7.30
CA LYS A 202 -4.50 0.83 7.56
C LYS A 202 -3.18 1.51 7.20
N VAL A 203 -2.05 0.93 7.61
CA VAL A 203 -0.72 1.48 7.30
C VAL A 203 -0.48 1.57 5.79
N ILE A 204 -0.91 0.57 5.02
CA ILE A 204 -0.75 0.55 3.56
C ILE A 204 -1.71 1.54 2.90
N LYS A 205 -2.98 1.57 3.33
CA LYS A 205 -4.00 2.52 2.86
C LYS A 205 -3.57 3.98 3.06
N ASP A 206 -2.99 4.30 4.21
CA ASP A 206 -2.47 5.65 4.52
C ASP A 206 -1.17 5.98 3.75
N LEU A 207 -0.53 4.97 3.17
CA LEU A 207 0.71 5.10 2.42
C LEU A 207 0.49 5.28 0.93
N VAL A 208 -0.55 4.68 0.34
CA VAL A 208 -0.84 4.77 -1.10
C VAL A 208 -1.83 5.90 -1.40
N ASP A 209 -1.93 6.32 -2.66
CA ASP A 209 -3.01 7.23 -3.09
C ASP A 209 -4.33 6.46 -3.32
N LYS A 210 -5.43 7.20 -3.53
CA LYS A 210 -6.78 6.64 -3.68
C LYS A 210 -6.90 5.71 -4.90
N SER A 211 -6.20 6.01 -6.01
CA SER A 211 -6.24 5.19 -7.23
C SER A 211 -5.57 3.84 -6.99
N THR A 212 -4.33 3.86 -6.48
CA THR A 212 -3.59 2.65 -6.13
C THR A 212 -4.34 1.81 -5.09
N TRP A 213 -4.96 2.45 -4.09
CA TRP A 213 -5.81 1.76 -3.12
C TRP A 213 -7.00 1.04 -3.78
N GLN A 214 -7.66 1.70 -4.73
CA GLN A 214 -8.80 1.10 -5.43
C GLN A 214 -8.38 -0.13 -6.24
N GLN A 215 -7.22 -0.08 -6.90
CA GLN A 215 -6.70 -1.23 -7.66
C GLN A 215 -6.38 -2.42 -6.74
N LEU A 216 -5.78 -2.16 -5.56
CA LEU A 216 -5.55 -3.18 -4.54
C LEU A 216 -6.86 -3.82 -4.04
N LYS A 217 -7.91 -3.02 -3.81
CA LYS A 217 -9.25 -3.55 -3.45
C LYS A 217 -9.81 -4.45 -4.53
N THR A 218 -9.77 -4.00 -5.78
CA THR A 218 -10.27 -4.77 -6.92
C THR A 218 -9.54 -6.10 -7.05
N ALA A 219 -8.21 -6.11 -6.99
CA ALA A 219 -7.43 -7.34 -7.10
C ALA A 219 -7.64 -8.30 -5.92
N ASN A 220 -7.84 -7.78 -4.70
CA ASN A 220 -8.23 -8.60 -3.57
C ASN A 220 -9.59 -9.27 -3.80
N LEU A 221 -10.56 -8.51 -4.28
CA LEU A 221 -11.89 -9.03 -4.57
C LEU A 221 -11.86 -10.08 -5.69
N GLU A 222 -11.12 -9.84 -6.77
CA GLU A 222 -10.90 -10.81 -7.85
C GLU A 222 -10.27 -12.10 -7.35
N HIS A 223 -9.28 -11.98 -6.47
CA HIS A 223 -8.64 -13.13 -5.84
C HIS A 223 -9.66 -13.94 -5.03
N ILE A 224 -10.46 -13.29 -4.18
CA ILE A 224 -11.51 -13.97 -3.40
C ILE A 224 -12.52 -14.64 -4.33
N ILE A 225 -12.99 -13.96 -5.38
CA ILE A 225 -13.95 -14.52 -6.35
C ILE A 225 -13.35 -15.76 -7.03
N ARG A 226 -12.11 -15.65 -7.52
CA ARG A 226 -11.41 -16.75 -8.21
C ARG A 226 -11.23 -17.96 -7.32
N GLU A 227 -10.81 -17.77 -6.06
CA GLU A 227 -10.67 -18.88 -5.12
C GLU A 227 -12.02 -19.45 -4.65
N SER A 228 -13.12 -18.74 -4.92
CA SER A 228 -14.46 -19.19 -4.58
C SER A 228 -15.15 -19.92 -5.74
N ALA A 229 -14.49 -20.03 -6.90
CA ALA A 229 -15.01 -20.77 -8.03
C ALA A 229 -14.77 -22.28 -7.88
N ASP A 230 -15.67 -23.09 -8.43
CA ASP A 230 -15.49 -24.54 -8.58
C ASP A 230 -14.63 -24.91 -9.81
N ALA A 231 -14.55 -26.20 -10.13
CA ALA A 231 -13.78 -26.71 -11.26
C ALA A 231 -14.25 -26.16 -12.61
N ASP A 232 -15.52 -25.79 -12.73
CA ASP A 232 -16.13 -25.24 -13.94
C ASP A 232 -16.03 -23.70 -14.00
N GLY A 233 -15.37 -23.09 -13.00
CA GLY A 233 -15.21 -21.64 -12.90
C GLY A 233 -16.47 -20.92 -12.39
N ILE A 234 -17.45 -21.65 -11.86
CA ILE A 234 -18.68 -21.08 -11.30
C ILE A 234 -18.42 -20.62 -9.88
N VAL A 235 -18.64 -19.34 -9.61
CA VAL A 235 -18.42 -18.73 -8.29
C VAL A 235 -19.44 -19.26 -7.28
N LEU A 236 -18.97 -19.99 -6.26
CA LEU A 236 -19.80 -20.50 -5.18
C LEU A 236 -20.05 -19.40 -4.13
N GLY A 237 -21.28 -18.91 -4.02
CA GLY A 237 -21.66 -17.80 -3.15
C GLY A 237 -21.37 -18.06 -1.67
N LYS A 238 -21.63 -19.29 -1.20
CA LYS A 238 -21.28 -19.71 0.17
C LYS A 238 -19.78 -19.67 0.43
N THR A 239 -18.97 -20.19 -0.50
CA THR A 239 -17.50 -20.17 -0.42
C THR A 239 -16.96 -18.74 -0.45
N PHE A 240 -17.54 -17.90 -1.31
CA PHE A 240 -17.23 -16.47 -1.43
C PHE A 240 -17.47 -15.72 -0.11
N LEU A 241 -18.66 -15.86 0.47
CA LEU A 241 -18.96 -15.27 1.77
C LEU A 241 -18.06 -15.81 2.88
N SER A 242 -17.78 -17.11 2.89
CA SER A 242 -16.86 -17.72 3.85
C SER A 242 -15.46 -17.10 3.77
N LYS A 243 -14.88 -16.97 2.56
CA LYS A 243 -13.57 -16.35 2.36
C LYS A 243 -13.55 -14.87 2.72
N LEU A 244 -14.59 -14.12 2.38
CA LEU A 244 -14.73 -12.72 2.78
C LEU A 244 -14.78 -12.60 4.32
N ASN A 245 -15.57 -13.44 4.99
CA ASN A 245 -15.73 -13.42 6.45
C ASN A 245 -14.46 -13.88 7.18
N LYS A 246 -13.67 -14.78 6.59
CA LYS A 246 -12.36 -15.20 7.12
C LYS A 246 -11.38 -14.04 7.27
N LEU A 247 -11.57 -12.93 6.55
CA LEU A 247 -10.76 -11.73 6.75
C LEU A 247 -10.99 -11.07 8.13
N GLY A 248 -12.17 -11.27 8.73
CA GLY A 248 -12.60 -10.61 9.96
C GLY A 248 -13.29 -9.26 9.70
N ASP A 249 -14.32 -8.95 10.48
CA ASP A 249 -15.17 -7.76 10.25
C ASP A 249 -14.37 -6.45 10.25
N ASP A 250 -13.42 -6.29 11.18
CA ASP A 250 -12.59 -5.09 11.27
C ASP A 250 -11.69 -4.91 10.03
N THR A 251 -11.14 -6.01 9.54
CA THR A 251 -10.32 -6.04 8.31
C THR A 251 -11.18 -5.64 7.12
N VAL A 252 -12.35 -6.25 6.97
CA VAL A 252 -13.25 -6.00 5.83
C VAL A 252 -13.76 -4.56 5.82
N LYS A 253 -14.12 -4.00 6.98
CA LYS A 253 -14.49 -2.57 7.14
C LYS A 253 -13.34 -1.60 6.87
N MET A 254 -12.09 -2.04 7.05
CA MET A 254 -10.92 -1.23 6.69
C MET A 254 -10.73 -1.18 5.16
N ILE A 255 -11.02 -2.29 4.49
CA ILE A 255 -10.88 -2.45 3.04
C ILE A 255 -12.01 -1.71 2.31
N TYR A 256 -13.26 -2.05 2.62
CA TYR A 256 -14.45 -1.61 1.90
C TYR A 256 -15.27 -0.64 2.74
N ASN A 257 -15.88 0.34 2.09
CA ASN A 257 -16.88 1.18 2.76
C ASN A 257 -18.17 0.38 3.05
N PRO A 258 -19.07 0.86 3.92
CA PRO A 258 -20.28 0.13 4.29
C PRO A 258 -21.18 -0.24 3.10
N GLN A 259 -21.29 0.64 2.10
CA GLN A 259 -22.11 0.42 0.90
C GLN A 259 -21.52 -0.64 -0.02
N GLU A 260 -20.20 -0.60 -0.25
CA GLU A 260 -19.45 -1.63 -0.99
C GLU A 260 -19.60 -2.99 -0.31
N LEU A 261 -19.40 -3.04 1.01
CA LEU A 261 -19.50 -4.28 1.78
C LEU A 261 -20.91 -4.87 1.75
N ALA A 262 -21.94 -4.04 1.90
CA ALA A 262 -23.32 -4.48 1.77
C ALA A 262 -23.56 -5.10 0.39
N SER A 263 -23.08 -4.44 -0.67
CA SER A 263 -23.23 -4.92 -2.06
C SER A 263 -22.49 -6.24 -2.29
N ILE A 264 -21.25 -6.35 -1.81
CA ILE A 264 -20.45 -7.58 -1.85
C ILE A 264 -21.18 -8.73 -1.14
N ARG A 265 -21.68 -8.50 0.08
CA ARG A 265 -22.39 -9.51 0.87
C ARG A 265 -23.71 -9.92 0.21
N SER A 266 -24.43 -8.97 -0.37
CA SER A 266 -25.64 -9.25 -1.14
C SER A 266 -25.36 -10.19 -2.30
N ILE A 267 -24.31 -9.95 -3.10
CA ILE A 267 -23.95 -10.85 -4.21
C ILE A 267 -23.63 -12.26 -3.71
N GLY A 268 -22.83 -12.37 -2.65
CA GLY A 268 -22.51 -13.67 -2.06
C GLY A 268 -23.75 -14.44 -1.57
N LYS A 269 -24.68 -13.73 -0.91
CA LYS A 269 -25.96 -14.30 -0.46
C LYS A 269 -26.85 -14.71 -1.62
N MET A 270 -26.85 -13.94 -2.71
CA MET A 270 -27.58 -14.29 -3.93
C MET A 270 -27.05 -15.60 -4.50
N GLY A 271 -25.73 -15.71 -4.65
CA GLY A 271 -25.08 -16.93 -5.12
C GLY A 271 -25.42 -18.12 -4.23
N GLU A 272 -25.37 -17.95 -2.91
CA GLU A 272 -25.75 -19.00 -1.95
C GLU A 272 -27.21 -19.44 -2.10
N ILE A 273 -28.17 -18.52 -2.26
CA ILE A 273 -29.60 -18.85 -2.44
C ILE A 273 -29.82 -19.59 -3.76
N LEU A 274 -29.25 -19.09 -4.86
CA LEU A 274 -29.39 -19.69 -6.19
C LEU A 274 -28.74 -21.07 -6.29
N GLN A 275 -27.72 -21.34 -5.47
CA GLN A 275 -26.97 -22.60 -5.45
C GLN A 275 -27.47 -23.62 -4.42
N LYS A 276 -28.43 -23.26 -3.55
CA LYS A 276 -29.00 -24.23 -2.61
C LYS A 276 -29.77 -25.30 -3.40
N PRO A 277 -29.45 -26.60 -3.22
CA PRO A 277 -30.24 -27.66 -3.83
C PRO A 277 -31.67 -27.57 -3.29
N THR A 278 -32.62 -27.26 -4.16
CA THR A 278 -34.04 -27.24 -3.83
C THR A 278 -34.53 -28.68 -3.97
N GLY A 279 -34.87 -29.32 -2.84
CA GLY A 279 -35.35 -30.70 -2.79
C GLY A 279 -36.75 -30.92 -3.38
N GLY A 280 -37.17 -30.11 -4.35
CA GLY A 280 -38.46 -30.20 -5.04
C GLY A 280 -38.28 -29.86 -6.53
N SER A 281 -38.96 -30.62 -7.39
CA SER A 281 -38.89 -30.48 -8.85
C SER A 281 -39.26 -29.06 -9.31
N GLY A 282 -38.26 -28.28 -9.73
CA GLY A 282 -38.49 -26.96 -10.35
C GLY A 282 -37.97 -25.77 -9.55
N GLY A 283 -36.72 -25.84 -9.08
CA GLY A 283 -36.05 -24.77 -8.34
C GLY A 283 -36.13 -23.39 -9.01
N MET A 284 -36.21 -22.36 -8.18
CA MET A 284 -36.35 -20.92 -8.47
C MET A 284 -35.49 -20.39 -9.65
N VAL A 285 -34.33 -21.02 -9.91
CA VAL A 285 -33.46 -20.75 -11.08
C VAL A 285 -34.17 -21.07 -12.40
N ILE A 286 -34.91 -22.18 -12.48
CA ILE A 286 -35.68 -22.57 -13.69
C ILE A 286 -36.81 -21.58 -13.96
N GLN A 287 -37.46 -21.03 -12.94
CA GLN A 287 -38.51 -20.01 -13.12
C GLN A 287 -37.93 -18.66 -13.60
N LEU A 288 -36.77 -18.25 -13.08
CA LEU A 288 -36.03 -17.10 -13.61
C LEU A 288 -35.55 -17.34 -15.06
N MET A 289 -35.15 -18.57 -15.39
CA MET A 289 -34.78 -18.96 -16.76
C MET A 289 -35.97 -18.90 -17.71
N GLN A 290 -37.15 -19.34 -17.28
CA GLN A 290 -38.38 -19.27 -18.10
C GLN A 290 -38.81 -17.82 -18.34
N ALA A 291 -38.67 -16.93 -17.34
CA ALA A 291 -38.91 -15.50 -17.52
C ALA A 291 -37.88 -14.82 -18.44
N GLY A 292 -36.61 -15.25 -18.40
CA GLY A 292 -35.56 -14.77 -19.29
C GLY A 292 -35.76 -15.17 -20.75
N ALA A 293 -36.27 -16.39 -21.01
CA ALA A 293 -36.63 -16.84 -22.35
C ALA A 293 -37.76 -15.99 -22.96
N ALA A 294 -38.74 -15.55 -22.17
CA ALA A 294 -39.80 -14.65 -22.62
C ALA A 294 -39.30 -13.23 -22.95
N MET A 295 -38.23 -12.75 -22.31
CA MET A 295 -37.63 -11.45 -22.62
C MET A 295 -36.88 -11.40 -23.96
N ASN A 296 -36.37 -12.54 -24.46
CA ASN A 296 -35.72 -12.59 -25.78
C ASN A 296 -36.71 -12.36 -26.93
N LEU A 297 -37.99 -12.67 -26.73
CA LEU A 297 -39.07 -12.36 -27.69
C LEU A 297 -39.45 -10.87 -27.69
N LEU A 298 -39.29 -10.16 -26.57
CA LEU A 298 -39.70 -8.76 -26.42
C LEU A 298 -38.59 -7.73 -26.67
N THR A 299 -37.31 -8.13 -26.61
CA THR A 299 -36.17 -7.19 -26.65
C THR A 299 -35.26 -7.30 -27.88
N GLY A 300 -35.59 -8.16 -28.85
CA GLY A 300 -35.05 -8.08 -30.21
C GLY A 300 -33.52 -8.21 -30.34
N GLY A 301 -32.90 -9.19 -29.67
CA GLY A 301 -31.52 -9.59 -30.01
C GLY A 301 -30.51 -9.75 -28.87
N ILE A 302 -30.93 -10.15 -27.67
CA ILE A 302 -29.96 -10.67 -26.69
C ILE A 302 -29.75 -12.17 -26.99
N PRO A 303 -28.51 -12.66 -27.21
CA PRO A 303 -28.26 -14.06 -27.55
C PRO A 303 -28.82 -15.02 -26.49
N GLN A 304 -29.32 -16.17 -26.95
CA GLN A 304 -30.03 -17.17 -26.16
C GLN A 304 -29.32 -17.50 -24.83
N LEU A 305 -30.01 -17.29 -23.72
CA LEU A 305 -29.68 -17.88 -22.43
C LEU A 305 -30.01 -19.39 -22.48
N THR A 306 -29.13 -20.18 -23.09
CA THR A 306 -29.12 -21.65 -23.01
C THR A 306 -29.00 -22.12 -21.56
N ARG A 307 -29.39 -23.36 -21.25
CA ARG A 307 -29.23 -23.97 -19.91
C ARG A 307 -27.80 -23.85 -19.35
N GLU A 308 -26.80 -23.86 -20.24
CA GLU A 308 -25.37 -23.69 -19.91
C GLU A 308 -24.96 -22.22 -19.70
N SER A 309 -25.71 -21.25 -20.22
CA SER A 309 -25.46 -19.80 -20.06
C SER A 309 -26.40 -19.11 -19.05
N ALA A 310 -27.33 -19.86 -18.47
CA ALA A 310 -28.25 -19.42 -17.41
C ALA A 310 -27.57 -19.21 -16.04
N ALA A 311 -26.42 -19.86 -15.82
CA ALA A 311 -25.40 -19.25 -15.00
C ALA A 311 -24.89 -18.06 -15.82
N VAL A 312 -25.43 -16.86 -15.58
CA VAL A 312 -24.86 -15.63 -16.14
C VAL A 312 -23.42 -15.57 -15.63
N LEU A 313 -22.52 -16.17 -16.40
CA LEU A 313 -21.14 -16.40 -16.02
C LEU A 313 -20.48 -15.04 -16.25
N ILE A 314 -20.60 -14.19 -15.23
CA ILE A 314 -19.86 -12.95 -15.15
C ILE A 314 -18.46 -13.40 -14.76
N ALA A 315 -17.53 -13.33 -15.70
CA ALA A 315 -16.14 -13.66 -15.44
C ALA A 315 -15.64 -12.88 -14.20
N PRO A 316 -14.80 -13.48 -13.33
CA PRO A 316 -14.36 -12.83 -12.09
C PRO A 316 -13.86 -11.38 -12.23
N PRO A 317 -13.08 -11.02 -13.28
CA PRO A 317 -12.64 -9.63 -13.48
C PRO A 317 -13.77 -8.67 -13.87
N VAL A 318 -14.83 -9.16 -14.50
CA VAL A 318 -16.00 -8.34 -14.84
C VAL A 318 -16.82 -8.11 -13.57
N LEU A 319 -17.02 -9.15 -12.76
CA LEU A 319 -17.77 -9.05 -11.50
C LEU A 319 -17.07 -8.12 -10.49
N SER A 320 -15.74 -8.17 -10.39
CA SER A 320 -14.96 -7.30 -9.51
C SER A 320 -15.12 -5.82 -9.89
N ARG A 321 -15.04 -5.48 -11.19
CA ARG A 321 -15.26 -4.12 -11.71
C ARG A 321 -16.68 -3.64 -11.48
N MET A 322 -17.65 -4.53 -11.69
CA MET A 322 -19.04 -4.25 -11.42
C MET A 322 -19.24 -3.92 -9.93
N ILE A 323 -18.69 -4.72 -9.01
CA ILE A 323 -18.76 -4.45 -7.57
C ILE A 323 -18.09 -3.13 -7.20
N ALA A 324 -16.91 -2.86 -7.77
CA ALA A 324 -16.18 -1.62 -7.53
C ALA A 324 -16.89 -0.36 -8.07
N ASN A 325 -17.91 -0.53 -8.92
CA ASN A 325 -18.68 0.57 -9.50
C ASN A 325 -19.88 0.95 -8.60
N PRO A 326 -20.00 2.22 -8.16
CA PRO A 326 -21.07 2.65 -7.26
C PRO A 326 -22.47 2.55 -7.89
N THR A 327 -22.58 2.73 -9.21
CA THR A 327 -23.86 2.62 -9.94
C THR A 327 -24.36 1.18 -9.93
N PHE A 328 -23.45 0.23 -10.16
CA PHE A 328 -23.81 -1.18 -10.18
C PHE A 328 -24.12 -1.72 -8.77
N SER A 329 -23.37 -1.29 -7.76
CA SER A 329 -23.68 -1.58 -6.36
C SER A 329 -25.10 -1.15 -5.98
N LYS A 330 -25.55 0.04 -6.43
CA LYS A 330 -26.94 0.50 -6.26
C LYS A 330 -27.94 -0.38 -7.00
N TRP A 331 -27.63 -0.80 -8.22
CA TRP A 331 -28.48 -1.71 -9.00
C TRP A 331 -28.68 -3.05 -8.30
N LEU A 332 -27.61 -3.67 -7.82
CA LEU A 332 -27.70 -4.91 -7.05
C LEU A 332 -28.54 -4.74 -5.78
N GLY A 333 -28.32 -3.65 -5.04
CA GLY A 333 -29.09 -3.36 -3.83
C GLY A 333 -30.58 -3.16 -4.12
N ALA A 334 -30.92 -2.52 -5.24
CA ALA A 334 -32.30 -2.34 -5.69
C ALA A 334 -32.93 -3.66 -6.14
N GLY A 335 -32.19 -4.49 -6.89
CA GLY A 335 -32.67 -5.80 -7.37
C GLY A 335 -33.03 -6.76 -6.26
N PHE A 336 -32.29 -6.73 -5.16
CA PHE A 336 -32.57 -7.52 -3.96
C PHE A 336 -33.92 -7.22 -3.30
N ARG A 337 -34.48 -6.04 -3.56
CA ARG A 337 -35.75 -5.59 -2.97
C ARG A 337 -36.92 -5.69 -3.94
N MET A 338 -36.64 -6.04 -5.20
CA MET A 338 -37.67 -6.12 -6.25
C MET A 338 -38.24 -7.54 -6.32
N PRO A 339 -39.57 -7.70 -6.43
CA PRO A 339 -40.16 -8.99 -6.78
C PRO A 339 -39.58 -9.48 -8.10
N SER A 340 -39.18 -10.75 -8.17
CA SER A 340 -38.57 -11.37 -9.35
C SER A 340 -39.47 -11.32 -10.59
N SER A 341 -40.79 -11.23 -10.40
CA SER A 341 -41.80 -11.10 -11.44
C SER A 341 -42.07 -9.65 -11.89
N SER A 342 -41.44 -8.65 -11.27
CA SER A 342 -41.72 -7.25 -11.59
C SER A 342 -41.02 -6.78 -12.88
N PRO A 343 -41.66 -5.93 -13.71
CA PRO A 343 -41.00 -5.31 -14.87
C PRO A 343 -39.73 -4.52 -14.49
N ALA A 344 -39.69 -3.99 -13.27
CA ALA A 344 -38.52 -3.31 -12.71
C ALA A 344 -37.32 -4.26 -12.53
N ALA A 345 -37.55 -5.51 -12.10
CA ALA A 345 -36.51 -6.53 -12.00
C ALA A 345 -35.96 -6.92 -13.39
N ALA A 346 -36.83 -7.07 -14.39
CA ALA A 346 -36.44 -7.33 -15.77
C ALA A 346 -35.57 -6.20 -16.36
N ALA A 347 -36.00 -4.94 -16.18
CA ALA A 347 -35.23 -3.77 -16.59
C ALA A 347 -33.87 -3.67 -15.89
N LEU A 348 -33.78 -4.09 -14.62
CA LEU A 348 -32.54 -4.14 -13.88
C LEU A 348 -31.58 -5.20 -14.43
N VAL A 349 -32.07 -6.41 -14.72
CA VAL A 349 -31.28 -7.48 -15.35
C VAL A 349 -30.72 -7.00 -16.70
N ALA A 350 -31.54 -6.31 -17.52
CA ALA A 350 -31.08 -5.73 -18.77
C ALA A 350 -29.95 -4.68 -18.57
N ARG A 351 -30.05 -3.83 -17.53
CA ARG A 351 -28.97 -2.87 -17.17
C ARG A 351 -27.69 -3.58 -16.72
N ILE A 352 -27.82 -4.67 -15.96
CA ILE A 352 -26.69 -5.52 -15.51
C ILE A 352 -25.99 -6.14 -16.72
N LEU A 353 -26.74 -6.74 -17.65
CA LEU A 353 -26.19 -7.32 -18.88
C LEU A 353 -25.54 -6.26 -19.78
N LYS A 354 -26.16 -5.08 -19.93
CA LYS A 354 -25.57 -3.96 -20.68
C LYS A 354 -24.24 -3.48 -20.05
N ALA A 355 -24.17 -3.41 -18.72
CA ALA A 355 -22.94 -3.07 -18.02
C ALA A 355 -21.86 -4.15 -18.16
N LYS A 356 -22.22 -5.44 -18.10
CA LYS A 356 -21.31 -6.56 -18.39
C LYS A 356 -20.66 -6.38 -19.77
N VAL A 357 -21.47 -6.21 -20.81
CA VAL A 357 -20.98 -6.03 -22.20
C VAL A 357 -20.09 -4.80 -22.33
N LYS A 358 -20.45 -3.69 -21.67
CA LYS A 358 -19.63 -2.48 -21.65
C LYS A 358 -18.26 -2.75 -21.03
N ILE A 359 -18.21 -3.38 -19.86
CA ILE A 359 -16.97 -3.70 -19.16
C ILE A 359 -16.11 -4.67 -19.99
N GLU A 360 -16.70 -5.71 -20.58
CA GLU A 360 -15.97 -6.66 -21.43
C GLU A 360 -15.33 -5.97 -22.65
N ARG A 361 -16.03 -5.01 -23.26
CA ARG A 361 -15.49 -4.19 -24.36
C ARG A 361 -14.32 -3.32 -23.89
N GLU A 362 -14.45 -2.64 -22.76
CA GLU A 362 -13.37 -1.84 -22.15
C GLU A 362 -12.14 -2.73 -21.86
N MET A 363 -12.35 -3.90 -21.25
CA MET A 363 -11.26 -4.85 -20.97
C MET A 363 -10.55 -5.36 -22.24
N LYS A 364 -11.30 -5.62 -23.32
CA LYS A 364 -10.71 -6.02 -24.62
C LYS A 364 -9.89 -4.90 -25.24
N ALA A 365 -10.40 -3.66 -25.22
CA ALA A 365 -9.69 -2.49 -25.72
C ALA A 365 -8.37 -2.25 -24.97
N GLU A 366 -8.39 -2.35 -23.63
CA GLU A 366 -7.18 -2.21 -22.80
C GLU A 366 -6.11 -3.25 -23.12
N LYS A 367 -6.51 -4.52 -23.33
CA LYS A 367 -5.56 -5.59 -23.68
C LYS A 367 -4.90 -5.34 -25.05
N GLN A 368 -5.61 -4.76 -25.99
CA GLN A 368 -5.07 -4.39 -27.30
C GLN A 368 -4.07 -3.23 -27.19
N ASP A 369 -4.39 -2.22 -26.39
CA ASP A 369 -3.51 -1.06 -26.13
C ASP A 369 -2.18 -1.47 -25.45
N ILE A 370 -2.24 -2.42 -24.50
CA ILE A 370 -1.04 -2.98 -23.86
C ILE A 370 -0.14 -3.70 -24.88
N LYS A 371 -0.73 -4.53 -25.75
CA LYS A 371 0.02 -5.24 -26.79
C LYS A 371 0.67 -4.28 -27.81
N GLY A 372 -0.06 -3.23 -28.21
CA GLY A 372 0.48 -2.19 -29.09
C GLY A 372 1.64 -1.41 -28.47
N THR A 373 1.51 -1.04 -27.19
CA THR A 373 2.57 -0.32 -26.45
C THR A 373 3.83 -1.17 -26.22
N GLN A 374 3.67 -2.49 -26.06
CA GLN A 374 4.81 -3.41 -25.91
C GLN A 374 5.54 -3.69 -27.24
N GLN A 375 4.83 -3.70 -28.37
CA GLN A 375 5.44 -3.85 -29.70
C GLN A 375 6.18 -2.58 -30.19
N GLN A 376 5.80 -1.40 -29.69
CA GLN A 376 6.41 -0.12 -30.07
C GLN A 376 7.61 0.30 -29.20
N ARG A 377 8.03 -0.51 -28.22
CA ARG A 377 9.34 -0.31 -27.61
C ARG A 377 10.37 -1.06 -28.45
N PRO A 378 11.07 -0.42 -29.40
CA PRO A 378 12.20 -1.07 -30.03
C PRO A 378 13.13 -1.51 -28.89
N PHE A 379 13.55 -2.77 -28.93
CA PHE A 379 14.67 -3.24 -28.12
C PHE A 379 15.88 -2.40 -28.51
N GLY A 380 16.05 -1.26 -27.83
CA GLY A 380 17.30 -0.55 -27.75
C GLY A 380 18.27 -1.42 -26.99
N ARG A 381 18.82 -2.42 -27.68
CA ARG A 381 20.20 -2.85 -27.41
C ARG A 381 21.04 -1.62 -27.69
N HIS A 382 21.65 -1.03 -26.67
CA HIS A 382 23.02 -0.52 -26.71
C HIS A 382 23.43 0.05 -25.34
N PHE A 383 24.52 -0.54 -24.83
CA PHE A 383 25.44 -0.16 -23.76
C PHE A 383 24.99 -0.26 -22.30
#